data_AF-A0A5B7H7T0-F1
#
_entry.id   AF-A0A5B7H7T0-F1
#
_cell.length_a   1.000
_cell.length_b   1.000
_cell.length_c   1.000
_cell.angle_alpha   90.00
_cell.angle_beta   90.00
_cell.angle_gamma   90.00
#
_symmetry.space_group_name_H-M   'P 1'
#
loop_
_entity.id
_entity.type
_entity.pdbx_description
1 polymer ?
#
loop_
_entity_poly.entity_id
_entity_poly.type
_entity_poly.pdbx_seq_one_letter_code
_entity_poly.pdbx_strand_id
1 'polypeptide(L)'
;MARSSRGSVVLENLGFHSSGTYRCEVITEAPLFLTKLGEGNLTVIDPPDSAPVLDGAQAAYHVGEQVSLNCTSLSSRPAATLAWYVNDQLVTEPHRLREYQVLHEMGGLQTAVLGLSFTTSRQHFQRGFMRLKCVARIATVYFQSQETSVAEAEARPPHTVAEGRRHFLLGEASCHALRHRSVFLTHALILSFNGSY
;
A
#
# COMPACT_ATOMS: atom_id res chain seq x y z
N MET A 1 -20.58 30.31 2.96
CA MET A 1 -21.33 30.35 1.68
C MET A 1 -20.63 31.33 0.74
N ALA A 2 -20.12 31.01 -0.44
CA ALA A 2 -19.63 29.78 -1.05
C ALA A 2 -18.72 30.28 -2.20
N ARG A 3 -17.50 29.78 -2.35
CA ARG A 3 -16.60 30.13 -3.47
C ARG A 3 -16.96 29.32 -4.73
N SER A 4 -18.26 29.12 -4.98
CA SER A 4 -18.80 28.38 -6.13
C SER A 4 -19.22 29.37 -7.21
N SER A 5 -19.11 28.97 -8.48
CA SER A 5 -19.43 29.79 -9.65
C SER A 5 -20.30 29.01 -10.66
N ARG A 6 -20.64 29.61 -11.82
CA ARG A 6 -21.53 29.00 -12.82
C ARG A 6 -21.03 27.66 -13.40
N GLY A 7 -19.72 27.38 -13.33
CA GLY A 7 -19.11 26.13 -13.84
C GLY A 7 -18.26 25.37 -12.83
N SER A 8 -18.26 25.81 -11.56
CA SER A 8 -17.42 25.19 -10.53
C SER A 8 -18.11 25.15 -9.19
N VAL A 9 -18.06 23.97 -8.57
CA VAL A 9 -18.59 23.72 -7.23
C VAL A 9 -17.42 23.40 -6.31
N VAL A 10 -17.33 24.14 -5.21
CA VAL A 10 -16.36 23.88 -4.14
C VAL A 10 -17.08 23.10 -3.04
N LEU A 11 -16.56 21.91 -2.74
CA LEU A 11 -17.03 21.10 -1.62
C LEU A 11 -16.04 21.25 -0.47
N GLU A 12 -16.56 21.64 0.69
CA GLU A 12 -15.78 21.83 1.93
C GLU A 12 -16.20 20.80 2.97
N ASN A 13 -15.28 20.50 3.89
CA ASN A 13 -15.51 19.54 4.99
C ASN A 13 -15.98 18.16 4.48
N LEU A 14 -15.26 17.63 3.49
CA LEU A 14 -15.51 16.32 2.91
C LEU A 14 -15.19 15.21 3.94
N GLY A 15 -16.13 14.27 4.09
CA GLY A 15 -15.91 13.04 4.83
C GLY A 15 -16.03 11.83 3.91
N PHE A 16 -15.78 10.62 4.44
CA PHE A 16 -15.84 9.41 3.64
C PHE A 16 -17.20 9.15 2.96
N HIS A 17 -18.29 9.58 3.60
CA HIS A 17 -19.66 9.50 3.08
C HIS A 17 -19.91 10.44 1.90
N SER A 18 -19.02 11.42 1.67
CA SER A 18 -19.06 12.32 0.50
C SER A 18 -18.48 11.65 -0.76
N SER A 19 -18.02 10.40 -0.69
CA SER A 19 -17.60 9.66 -1.88
C SER A 19 -18.81 9.23 -2.68
N GLY A 20 -18.78 9.42 -4.00
CA GLY A 20 -19.88 9.06 -4.90
C GLY A 20 -19.74 9.65 -6.29
N THR A 21 -20.73 9.40 -7.13
CA THR A 21 -20.82 10.00 -8.46
C THR A 21 -21.52 11.34 -8.38
N TYR A 22 -20.83 12.39 -8.79
CA TYR A 22 -21.33 13.75 -8.87
C TYR A 22 -21.72 14.07 -10.32
N ARG A 23 -22.90 14.62 -10.50
CA ARG A 23 -23.47 14.95 -11.81
C ARG A 23 -23.72 16.45 -11.93
N CYS A 24 -23.28 17.04 -13.03
CA CYS A 24 -23.62 18.38 -13.46
C CYS A 24 -24.65 18.29 -14.58
N GLU A 25 -25.70 19.10 -14.48
CA GLU A 25 -26.77 19.19 -15.45
C GLU A 25 -26.95 20.65 -15.87
N VAL A 26 -26.83 20.89 -17.18
CA VAL A 26 -27.01 22.22 -17.79
C VAL A 26 -28.20 22.16 -18.72
N ILE A 27 -29.18 23.03 -18.49
CA ILE A 27 -30.41 23.09 -19.26
C ILE A 27 -30.43 24.42 -20.01
N THR A 28 -30.65 24.39 -21.32
CA THR A 28 -30.83 25.60 -22.13
C THR A 28 -32.28 26.06 -22.11
N GLU A 29 -32.51 27.33 -22.38
CA GLU A 29 -33.85 27.92 -22.42
C GLU A 29 -34.55 27.72 -23.79
N ALA A 30 -35.78 28.24 -23.90
CA ALA A 30 -36.61 28.16 -25.11
C ALA A 30 -35.87 28.70 -26.35
N PRO A 31 -36.16 28.18 -27.56
CA PRO A 31 -37.23 27.25 -27.92
C PRO A 31 -36.86 25.76 -27.87
N LEU A 32 -35.58 25.41 -27.63
CA LEU A 32 -35.07 24.05 -27.85
C LEU A 32 -34.84 23.20 -26.59
N PHE A 33 -34.86 23.80 -25.38
CA PHE A 33 -34.71 23.11 -24.08
C PHE A 33 -33.81 21.86 -24.13
N LEU A 34 -32.51 22.06 -24.31
CA LEU A 34 -31.52 20.99 -24.37
C LEU A 34 -30.90 20.77 -22.99
N THR A 35 -30.82 19.51 -22.57
CA THR A 35 -30.11 19.11 -21.35
C THR A 35 -28.78 18.48 -21.69
N LYS A 36 -27.67 19.07 -21.23
CA LYS A 36 -26.33 18.46 -21.25
C LYS A 36 -25.97 17.96 -19.86
N LEU A 37 -25.37 16.77 -19.82
CA LEU A 37 -24.98 16.09 -18.59
C LEU A 37 -23.47 15.86 -18.57
N GLY A 38 -22.86 16.04 -17.40
CA GLY A 38 -21.50 15.63 -17.12
C GLY A 38 -21.46 14.89 -15.79
N GLU A 39 -20.69 13.81 -15.70
CA GLU A 39 -20.57 13.00 -14.49
C GLU A 39 -19.10 12.81 -14.13
N GLY A 40 -18.81 12.70 -12.83
CA GLY A 40 -17.48 12.44 -12.31
C GLY A 40 -17.54 11.74 -10.96
N ASN A 41 -16.61 10.82 -10.71
CA ASN A 41 -16.52 10.10 -9.44
C ASN A 41 -15.59 10.83 -8.47
N LEU A 42 -16.08 11.08 -7.26
CA LEU A 42 -15.31 11.55 -6.14
C LEU A 42 -15.10 10.41 -5.16
N THR A 43 -13.85 10.13 -4.82
CA THR A 43 -13.48 9.23 -3.72
C THR A 43 -12.65 10.00 -2.72
N VAL A 44 -13.11 10.06 -1.47
CA VAL A 44 -12.33 10.61 -0.37
C VAL A 44 -11.41 9.51 0.13
N ILE A 45 -10.11 9.79 0.11
CA ILE A 45 -9.05 8.84 0.47
C ILE A 45 -8.36 9.32 1.75
N ASP A 46 -8.15 8.39 2.66
CA ASP A 46 -7.27 8.56 3.83
C ASP A 46 -6.13 7.54 3.72
N PRO A 47 -4.92 7.97 3.32
CA PRO A 47 -3.80 7.07 3.12
C PRO A 47 -3.23 6.58 4.47
N PRO A 48 -2.55 5.42 4.50
CA PRO A 48 -1.81 5.00 5.68
C PRO A 48 -0.75 6.04 6.08
N ASP A 49 -0.52 6.18 7.39
CA ASP A 49 0.55 7.02 7.93
C ASP A 49 1.96 6.43 7.69
N SER A 50 2.06 5.14 7.39
CA SER A 50 3.33 4.42 7.27
C SER A 50 3.34 3.41 6.13
N ALA A 51 4.55 3.08 5.66
CA ALA A 51 4.78 2.01 4.71
C ALA A 51 4.26 0.66 5.24
N PRO A 52 3.94 -0.30 4.37
CA PRO A 52 3.45 -1.60 4.82
C PRO A 52 4.48 -2.31 5.70
N VAL A 53 4.00 -3.05 6.69
CA VAL A 53 4.83 -3.82 7.62
C VAL A 53 5.03 -5.23 7.07
N LEU A 54 6.27 -5.72 7.15
CA LEU A 54 6.65 -7.07 6.76
C LEU A 54 6.93 -7.92 8.00
N ASP A 55 6.14 -8.97 8.19
CA ASP A 55 6.24 -9.88 9.33
C ASP A 55 6.53 -11.32 8.89
N GLY A 56 7.26 -12.07 9.74
CA GLY A 56 7.53 -13.50 9.57
C GLY A 56 8.83 -13.84 8.84
N ALA A 57 9.60 -12.85 8.40
CA ALA A 57 10.86 -13.09 7.71
C ALA A 57 11.94 -13.56 8.68
N GLN A 58 12.57 -14.69 8.37
CA GLN A 58 13.79 -15.14 9.05
C GLN A 58 15.03 -14.43 8.48
N ALA A 59 16.15 -14.48 9.21
CA ALA A 59 17.42 -13.92 8.73
C ALA A 59 18.07 -14.77 7.62
N ALA A 60 17.81 -16.08 7.61
CA ALA A 60 18.28 -17.01 6.60
C ALA A 60 17.29 -18.16 6.42
N TYR A 61 17.26 -18.77 5.23
CA TYR A 61 16.45 -19.97 4.94
C TYR A 61 17.30 -21.04 4.26
N HIS A 62 17.07 -22.31 4.60
CA HIS A 62 17.65 -23.40 3.83
C HIS A 62 16.88 -23.62 2.53
N VAL A 63 17.55 -24.15 1.49
CA VAL A 63 16.87 -24.60 0.27
C VAL A 63 15.90 -25.74 0.59
N GLY A 64 14.66 -25.62 0.16
CA GLY A 64 13.58 -26.56 0.48
C GLY A 64 12.77 -26.18 1.73
N GLU A 65 13.15 -25.11 2.44
CA GLU A 65 12.39 -24.59 3.58
C GLU A 65 11.17 -23.78 3.13
N GLN A 66 10.13 -23.75 3.96
CA GLN A 66 8.93 -22.97 3.70
C GLN A 66 9.08 -21.54 4.20
N VAL A 67 8.95 -20.58 3.29
CA VAL A 67 8.79 -19.16 3.61
C VAL A 67 7.32 -18.90 3.84
N SER A 68 6.98 -18.19 4.92
CA SER A 68 5.61 -17.76 5.24
C SER A 68 5.66 -16.37 5.86
N LEU A 69 5.16 -15.37 5.14
CA LEU A 69 5.25 -13.96 5.50
C LEU A 69 3.88 -13.32 5.41
N ASN A 70 3.68 -12.26 6.18
CA ASN A 70 2.54 -11.37 6.02
C ASN A 70 3.03 -9.96 5.72
N CYS A 71 2.35 -9.32 4.78
CA CYS A 71 2.46 -7.89 4.54
C CYS A 71 1.19 -7.21 4.99
N THR A 72 1.32 -6.19 5.84
CA THR A 72 0.19 -5.48 6.46
C THR A 72 0.26 -4.00 6.13
N SER A 73 -0.80 -3.45 5.51
CA SER A 73 -0.98 -2.00 5.35
C SER A 73 -2.07 -1.54 6.29
N LEU A 74 -1.68 -0.72 7.26
CA LEU A 74 -2.53 -0.31 8.38
C LEU A 74 -3.44 0.87 8.02
N SER A 75 -4.64 0.86 8.59
CA SER A 75 -5.50 2.03 8.84
C SER A 75 -5.60 3.02 7.67
N SER A 76 -6.24 2.61 6.57
CA SER A 76 -6.45 3.43 5.38
C SER A 76 -7.86 3.34 4.84
N ARG A 77 -8.29 4.29 4.01
CA ARG A 77 -9.56 4.18 3.30
C ARG A 77 -9.45 4.73 1.88
N PRO A 78 -9.79 3.96 0.84
CA PRO A 78 -10.08 2.52 0.87
C PRO A 78 -8.84 1.70 1.27
N ALA A 79 -9.03 0.44 1.63
CA ALA A 79 -7.96 -0.50 1.91
C ALA A 79 -6.94 -0.54 0.77
N ALA A 80 -5.65 -0.51 1.11
CA ALA A 80 -4.58 -0.60 0.13
C ALA A 80 -4.59 -1.93 -0.62
N THR A 81 -4.35 -1.88 -1.93
CA THR A 81 -4.04 -3.07 -2.71
C THR A 81 -2.58 -3.45 -2.47
N LEU A 82 -2.36 -4.69 -2.05
CA LEU A 82 -1.04 -5.22 -1.75
C LEU A 82 -0.51 -6.10 -2.88
N ALA A 83 0.80 -6.11 -3.08
CA ALA A 83 1.48 -6.97 -4.03
C ALA A 83 2.83 -7.42 -3.50
N TRP A 84 3.19 -8.67 -3.78
CA TRP A 84 4.47 -9.26 -3.40
C TRP A 84 5.41 -9.41 -4.59
N TYR A 85 6.69 -9.17 -4.33
CA TYR A 85 7.78 -9.35 -5.27
C TYR A 85 8.87 -10.20 -4.63
N VAL A 86 9.36 -11.19 -5.38
CA VAL A 86 10.53 -12.02 -5.01
C VAL A 86 11.61 -11.75 -6.04
N ASN A 87 12.75 -11.22 -5.61
CA ASN A 87 13.84 -10.78 -6.50
C ASN A 87 13.34 -9.89 -7.65
N ASP A 88 12.55 -8.87 -7.30
CA ASP A 88 11.96 -7.89 -8.22
C ASP A 88 10.95 -8.47 -9.24
N GLN A 89 10.61 -9.76 -9.14
CA GLN A 89 9.56 -10.39 -9.93
C GLN A 89 8.23 -10.40 -9.17
N LEU A 90 7.17 -9.89 -9.81
CA LEU A 90 5.82 -9.91 -9.24
C LEU A 90 5.34 -11.36 -9.07
N VAL A 91 4.87 -11.69 -7.88
CA VAL A 91 4.22 -12.98 -7.61
C VAL A 91 2.78 -12.90 -8.10
N THR A 92 2.44 -13.73 -9.09
CA THR A 92 1.08 -13.79 -9.66
C THR A 92 0.35 -15.08 -9.32
N GLU A 93 1.07 -16.06 -8.78
CA GLU A 93 0.56 -17.39 -8.53
C GLU A 93 -0.38 -17.43 -7.29
N PRO A 94 -1.68 -17.73 -7.44
CA PRO A 94 -2.63 -17.65 -6.33
C PRO A 94 -2.30 -18.63 -5.18
N HIS A 95 -1.71 -19.78 -5.48
CA HIS A 95 -1.35 -20.76 -4.45
C HIS A 95 -0.19 -20.28 -3.54
N ARG A 96 0.55 -19.25 -3.95
CA ARG A 96 1.60 -18.61 -3.13
C ARG A 96 1.08 -17.42 -2.34
N LEU A 97 -0.10 -16.92 -2.69
CA LEU A 97 -0.68 -15.73 -2.10
C LEU A 97 -1.83 -16.13 -1.18
N ARG A 98 -1.81 -15.62 0.05
CA ARG A 98 -2.91 -15.81 0.99
C ARG A 98 -3.64 -14.49 1.17
N GLU A 99 -4.82 -14.39 0.58
CA GLU A 99 -5.70 -13.25 0.77
C GLU A 99 -6.41 -13.33 2.12
N TYR A 100 -6.33 -12.25 2.89
CA TYR A 100 -7.06 -12.07 4.13
C TYR A 100 -8.23 -11.11 3.92
N GLN A 101 -9.28 -11.28 4.70
CA GLN A 101 -10.39 -10.33 4.72
C GLN A 101 -9.89 -8.97 5.24
N VAL A 102 -10.35 -7.90 4.60
CA VAL A 102 -10.04 -6.53 5.02
C VAL A 102 -10.59 -6.31 6.43
N LEU A 103 -9.70 -5.93 7.35
CA LEU A 103 -10.07 -5.63 8.72
C LEU A 103 -10.66 -4.22 8.76
N HIS A 104 -11.83 -4.08 9.35
CA HIS A 104 -12.53 -2.80 9.47
C HIS A 104 -12.34 -2.24 10.88
N GLU A 105 -11.87 -1.00 10.96
CA GLU A 105 -11.55 -0.30 12.21
C GLU A 105 -12.59 0.79 12.53
N MET A 106 -12.48 1.35 13.74
CA MET A 106 -13.27 2.53 14.12
C MET A 106 -12.98 3.71 13.19
N GLY A 107 -13.98 4.54 12.92
CA GLY A 107 -13.87 5.65 11.95
C GLY A 107 -13.98 5.22 10.48
N GLY A 108 -14.13 3.92 10.21
CA GLY A 108 -14.28 3.39 8.84
C GLY A 108 -12.96 3.25 8.09
N LEU A 109 -11.84 3.27 8.81
CA LEU A 109 -10.53 2.89 8.30
C LEU A 109 -10.47 1.37 8.10
N GLN A 110 -9.55 0.94 7.24
CA GLN A 110 -9.41 -0.42 6.78
C GLN A 110 -7.94 -0.83 6.76
N THR A 111 -7.66 -2.01 7.30
CA THR A 111 -6.34 -2.65 7.24
C THR A 111 -6.38 -3.81 6.24
N ALA A 112 -5.43 -3.80 5.31
CA ALA A 112 -5.24 -4.86 4.32
C ALA A 112 -4.05 -5.74 4.72
N VAL A 113 -4.20 -7.06 4.54
CA VAL A 113 -3.13 -8.03 4.78
C VAL A 113 -3.03 -8.99 3.60
N LEU A 114 -1.82 -9.24 3.13
CA LEU A 114 -1.53 -10.21 2.08
C LEU A 114 -0.38 -11.12 2.50
N GLY A 115 -0.65 -12.42 2.59
CA GLY A 115 0.33 -13.43 2.91
C GLY A 115 1.11 -13.91 1.68
N LEU A 116 2.37 -14.26 1.87
CA LEU A 116 3.22 -14.91 0.89
C LEU A 116 3.70 -16.25 1.46
N SER A 117 3.50 -17.34 0.73
CA SER A 117 3.96 -18.68 1.12
C SER A 117 4.55 -19.43 -0.07
N PHE A 118 5.76 -19.97 0.08
CA PHE A 118 6.38 -20.82 -0.94
C PHE A 118 7.56 -21.60 -0.37
N THR A 119 7.96 -22.65 -1.07
CA THR A 119 9.17 -23.40 -0.76
C THR A 119 10.38 -22.77 -1.45
N THR A 120 11.44 -22.46 -0.70
CA THR A 120 12.67 -21.90 -1.25
C THR A 120 13.33 -22.89 -2.22
N SER A 121 14.04 -22.36 -3.20
CA SER A 121 14.75 -23.13 -4.22
C SER A 121 16.07 -22.44 -4.52
N ARG A 122 17.03 -23.15 -5.10
CA ARG A 122 18.34 -22.57 -5.45
C ARG A 122 18.23 -21.35 -6.38
N GLN A 123 17.18 -21.28 -7.20
CA GLN A 123 16.95 -20.16 -8.12
C GLN A 123 16.53 -18.89 -7.40
N HIS A 124 15.95 -19.01 -6.21
CA HIS A 124 15.54 -17.86 -5.40
C HIS A 124 16.72 -17.14 -4.74
N PHE A 125 17.85 -17.84 -4.50
CA PHE A 125 19.04 -17.25 -3.89
C PHE A 125 20.01 -16.74 -4.96
N GLN A 126 19.91 -15.45 -5.26
CA GLN A 126 20.80 -14.78 -6.18
C GLN A 126 22.02 -14.27 -5.43
N ARG A 127 23.21 -14.79 -5.75
CA ARG A 127 24.46 -14.43 -5.05
C ARG A 127 24.36 -14.64 -3.52
N GLY A 128 23.65 -15.69 -3.10
CA GLY A 128 23.50 -16.08 -1.70
C GLY A 128 22.41 -15.33 -0.91
N PHE A 129 21.61 -14.48 -1.57
CA PHE A 129 20.48 -13.80 -0.92
C PHE A 129 19.22 -13.82 -1.78
N MET A 130 18.08 -13.72 -1.11
CA MET A 130 16.76 -13.59 -1.71
C MET A 130 16.13 -12.28 -1.22
N ARG A 131 15.63 -11.47 -2.14
CA ARG A 131 14.97 -10.19 -1.85
C ARG A 131 13.47 -10.37 -1.84
N LEU A 132 12.82 -9.91 -0.78
CA LEU A 132 11.37 -9.98 -0.59
C LEU A 132 10.83 -8.58 -0.41
N LYS A 133 9.93 -8.16 -1.28
CA LYS A 133 9.37 -6.81 -1.28
C LYS A 133 7.85 -6.86 -1.32
N CYS A 134 7.22 -6.09 -0.45
CA CYS A 134 5.79 -5.83 -0.51
C CYS A 134 5.54 -4.38 -0.93
N VAL A 135 4.54 -4.19 -1.78
CA VAL A 135 4.09 -2.87 -2.25
C VAL A 135 2.64 -2.67 -1.84
N ALA A 136 2.32 -1.51 -1.26
CA ALA A 136 0.98 -1.07 -0.94
C ALA A 136 0.59 0.13 -1.81
N ARG A 137 -0.59 0.07 -2.42
CA ARG A 137 -1.08 1.09 -3.34
C ARG A 137 -2.54 1.46 -3.09
N ILE A 138 -2.86 2.75 -3.11
CA ILE A 138 -4.23 3.27 -3.14
C ILE A 138 -4.37 4.18 -4.36
N ALA A 139 -5.12 3.71 -5.36
CA ALA A 139 -5.31 4.38 -6.64
C ALA A 139 -3.99 4.92 -7.21
N THR A 140 -3.92 6.22 -7.47
CA THR A 140 -2.73 6.95 -7.93
C THR A 140 -2.11 7.85 -6.86
N VAL A 141 -2.70 7.89 -5.65
CA VAL A 141 -2.35 8.89 -4.61
C VAL A 141 -1.42 8.35 -3.52
N TYR A 142 -1.41 7.03 -3.30
CA TYR A 142 -0.52 6.39 -2.33
C TYR A 142 0.22 5.23 -2.97
N PHE A 143 1.54 5.21 -2.78
CA PHE A 143 2.43 4.15 -3.22
C PHE A 143 3.62 4.06 -2.27
N GLN A 144 3.69 2.98 -1.50
CA GLN A 144 4.81 2.71 -0.58
C GLN A 144 5.21 1.24 -0.67
N SER A 145 6.45 0.94 -0.28
CA SER A 145 6.95 -0.42 -0.25
C SER A 145 7.87 -0.65 0.93
N GLN A 146 7.88 -1.90 1.40
CA GLN A 146 8.85 -2.38 2.37
C GLN A 146 9.54 -3.61 1.83
N GLU A 147 10.82 -3.75 2.18
CA GLU A 147 11.69 -4.76 1.61
C GLU A 147 12.61 -5.36 2.67
N THR A 148 12.89 -6.65 2.54
CA THR A 148 13.88 -7.37 3.34
C THR A 148 14.73 -8.27 2.45
N SER A 149 15.99 -8.47 2.84
CA SER A 149 16.92 -9.40 2.18
C SER A 149 17.25 -10.53 3.13
N VAL A 150 17.14 -11.77 2.64
CA VAL A 150 17.30 -12.97 3.45
C VAL A 150 18.43 -13.82 2.88
N ALA A 151 19.31 -14.32 3.74
CA ALA A 151 20.45 -15.11 3.31
C ALA A 151 20.07 -16.56 2.99
N GLU A 152 20.83 -17.21 2.11
CA GLU A 152 20.85 -18.67 2.02
C GLU A 152 21.53 -19.22 3.29
N ALA A 153 20.82 -20.04 4.04
CA ALA A 153 21.40 -20.69 5.21
C ALA A 153 22.39 -21.76 4.77
N GLU A 154 23.64 -21.62 5.21
CA GLU A 154 24.70 -22.59 4.91
C GLU A 154 24.31 -23.96 5.49
N ALA A 155 24.55 -25.02 4.72
CA ALA A 155 24.32 -26.38 5.22
C ALA A 155 25.14 -26.55 6.50
N ARG A 156 24.49 -26.92 7.61
CA ARG A 156 25.19 -27.18 8.87
C ARG A 156 26.33 -28.18 8.57
N PRO A 157 27.61 -27.80 8.69
CA PRO A 157 28.68 -28.75 8.47
C PRO A 157 28.55 -29.87 9.50
N PRO A 158 28.87 -31.13 9.15
CA PRO A 158 28.98 -32.17 10.16
C PRO A 158 29.94 -31.70 11.25
N HIS A 159 29.47 -31.78 12.51
CA HIS A 159 30.06 -31.20 13.71
C HIS A 159 31.59 -31.17 13.68
N THR A 160 32.16 -29.97 13.55
CA THR A 160 33.50 -29.69 14.09
C THR A 160 33.29 -28.88 15.37
N VAL A 161 33.66 -29.48 16.50
CA VAL A 161 33.75 -28.79 17.78
C VAL A 161 34.92 -27.82 17.67
N ALA A 162 34.64 -26.52 17.64
CA ALA A 162 35.64 -25.48 17.79
C ALA A 162 35.07 -24.34 18.65
N GLU A 163 35.39 -24.48 19.94
CA GLU A 163 35.70 -23.48 20.96
C GLU A 163 35.25 -22.02 20.76
N GLY A 164 34.52 -21.55 21.76
CA GLY A 164 33.88 -20.25 21.77
C GLY A 164 34.84 -19.07 21.84
N ARG A 165 34.47 -18.01 21.13
CA ARG A 165 34.78 -16.64 21.49
C ARG A 165 33.52 -15.79 21.33
N ARG A 166 32.92 -15.41 22.47
CA ARG A 166 31.86 -14.42 22.52
C ARG A 166 32.50 -13.04 22.28
N HIS A 167 32.34 -12.50 21.09
CA HIS A 167 32.52 -11.07 20.86
C HIS A 167 31.14 -10.40 20.95
N PHE A 168 30.99 -9.58 21.99
CA PHE A 168 29.84 -8.74 22.23
C PHE A 168 30.00 -7.51 21.32
N LEU A 169 29.26 -7.46 20.21
CA LEU A 169 29.15 -6.24 19.41
C LEU A 169 28.00 -5.41 19.96
N LEU A 170 28.34 -4.21 20.42
CA LEU A 170 27.42 -3.16 20.82
C LEU A 170 26.46 -2.87 19.66
N GLY A 171 25.16 -3.02 19.92
CA GLY A 171 24.12 -2.65 18.98
C GLY A 171 24.12 -1.14 18.79
N GLU A 172 24.45 -0.70 17.58
CA GLU A 172 24.12 0.65 17.12
C GLU A 172 22.62 0.69 16.82
N ALA A 173 21.87 1.36 17.70
CA ALA A 173 20.50 1.73 17.43
C ALA A 173 20.49 2.74 16.27
N SER A 174 20.03 2.32 15.09
CA SER A 174 19.75 3.26 14.00
C SER A 174 18.60 4.17 14.41
N CYS A 175 18.94 5.45 14.60
CA CYS A 175 17.98 6.52 14.84
C CYS A 175 17.27 6.80 13.51
N HIS A 176 16.06 6.28 13.35
CA HIS A 176 15.22 6.69 12.22
C HIS A 176 14.76 8.13 12.46
N ALA A 177 15.24 9.03 11.60
CA ALA A 177 14.81 10.40 11.54
C ALA A 177 13.28 10.46 11.36
N LEU A 178 12.58 11.01 12.36
CA LEU A 178 11.20 11.48 12.21
C LEU A 178 11.20 12.58 11.16
N ARG A 179 10.90 12.19 9.92
CA ARG A 179 10.75 13.15 8.83
C ARG A 179 9.37 13.78 8.97
N HIS A 180 9.34 14.87 9.73
CA HIS A 180 8.20 15.78 9.78
C HIS A 180 7.98 16.35 8.37
N ARG A 181 6.92 15.93 7.68
CA ARG A 181 6.44 16.61 6.47
C ARG A 181 4.92 16.68 6.46
N SER A 182 4.47 17.85 6.93
CA SER A 182 3.36 18.64 6.36
C SER A 182 2.15 17.85 5.89
N VAL A 183 1.20 17.71 6.83
CA VAL A 183 -0.22 17.51 6.59
C VAL A 183 -0.70 18.53 5.56
N PHE A 184 -0.88 18.10 4.32
CA PHE A 184 -1.68 18.83 3.33
C PHE A 184 -3.11 18.28 3.40
N LEU A 185 -3.82 18.66 4.44
CA LEU A 185 -5.27 18.58 4.49
C LEU A 185 -5.83 19.79 3.72
N THR A 186 -5.73 19.78 2.40
CA THR A 186 -6.48 20.72 1.58
C THR A 186 -7.96 20.33 1.64
N HIS A 187 -8.69 20.93 2.58
CA HIS A 187 -10.11 20.72 2.89
C HIS A 187 -11.09 21.17 1.79
N ALA A 188 -10.62 21.39 0.56
CA ALA A 188 -11.43 21.87 -0.54
C ALA A 188 -11.03 21.17 -1.83
N LEU A 189 -11.94 20.36 -2.37
CA LEU A 189 -11.84 19.84 -3.72
C LEU A 189 -12.68 20.72 -4.65
N ILE A 190 -12.09 21.15 -5.76
CA ILE A 190 -12.76 21.94 -6.79
C ILE A 190 -13.14 21.02 -7.94
N LEU A 191 -14.44 20.77 -8.12
CA LEU A 191 -14.94 20.13 -9.32
C LEU A 191 -15.15 21.23 -10.38
N SER A 192 -14.42 21.12 -11.49
CA SER A 192 -14.51 22.06 -12.62
C SER A 192 -15.18 21.34 -13.78
N PHE A 193 -16.34 21.85 -14.22
CA PHE A 193 -17.07 21.30 -15.36
C PHE A 193 -16.86 22.22 -16.56
N ASN A 194 -16.00 21.82 -17.49
CA ASN A 194 -15.81 22.54 -18.75
C ASN A 194 -16.92 22.16 -19.74
N GLY A 195 -17.97 22.96 -19.79
CA GLY A 195 -18.97 22.91 -20.85
C GLY A 195 -18.62 23.92 -21.95
N SER A 196 -18.24 23.44 -23.14
CA SER A 196 -18.18 24.29 -24.34
C SER A 196 -19.61 24.64 -24.77
N TYR A 197 -19.89 25.94 -24.86
CA TYR A 197 -21.11 26.51 -25.45
C TYR A 197 -20.91 26.67 -26.95
#